data_AF-A0A3D6BYG6-F1
#
_entry.id   AF-A0A3D6BYG6-F1
#
_cell.length_a   1.000
_cell.length_b   1.000
_cell.length_c   1.000
_cell.angle_alpha   90.00
_cell.angle_beta   90.00
_cell.angle_gamma   90.00
#
_symmetry.space_group_name_H-M   'P 1'
#
loop_
_entity.id
_entity.type
_entity.pdbx_description
1 polymer ?
#
loop_
_entity_poly.entity_id
_entity_poly.type
_entity_poly.pdbx_seq_one_letter_code
_entity_poly.pdbx_strand_id
1 'polypeptide(L)'
;MFVLGIQGSPRKNGNCEYLLSAFLKECETLGARTETIRPHTLDIGPCKELIVCEKKGFCPIRDEMEDLGYRKVKQADAVILATPVFFYGVSAQAKVFIDRCQMFWGRKYKLRLKDPDRHQRRGFLLSVAASAGKRLFEGVDLTTRYFYDAISTDYSGSLTYNKVEGAGDIKDQPNLDADIRSSATDLLAPLQNRRKLIFASPGNGARALQASAFAKEAAKGRIEVIAFGGAPPQVPDT
;
A
#
# COMPACT_ATOMS: atom_id res chain seq x y z
N MET A 1 -3.08 -12.41 6.36
CA MET A 1 -3.42 -11.03 5.92
C MET A 1 -2.43 -10.03 6.50
N PHE A 2 -1.78 -9.25 5.65
CA PHE A 2 -0.92 -8.13 6.02
C PHE A 2 -1.47 -6.82 5.44
N VAL A 3 -1.71 -5.83 6.31
CA VAL A 3 -2.18 -4.49 5.94
C VAL A 3 -1.06 -3.48 6.20
N LEU A 4 -0.70 -2.73 5.17
CA LEU A 4 0.32 -1.69 5.24
C LEU A 4 -0.33 -0.31 5.23
N GLY A 5 -0.12 0.47 6.28
CA GLY A 5 -0.42 1.90 6.31
C GLY A 5 0.73 2.75 5.78
N ILE A 6 0.44 3.69 4.89
CA ILE A 6 1.36 4.74 4.45
C ILE A 6 0.85 6.05 5.06
N GLN A 7 1.55 6.52 6.09
CA GLN A 7 1.22 7.74 6.81
C GLN A 7 1.89 8.93 6.12
N GLY A 8 1.14 9.63 5.28
CA GLY A 8 1.61 10.73 4.45
C GLY A 8 1.73 12.08 5.15
N SER A 9 1.12 12.29 6.32
CA SER A 9 1.20 13.59 6.99
C SER A 9 2.57 13.78 7.67
N PRO A 10 3.27 14.91 7.49
CA PRO A 10 4.48 15.21 8.25
C PRO A 10 4.20 15.63 9.71
N ARG A 11 2.92 15.89 10.06
CA ARG A 11 2.54 16.28 11.42
C ARG A 11 2.51 15.04 12.32
N LYS A 12 3.38 15.03 13.33
CA LYS A 12 3.32 14.07 14.45
C LYS A 12 2.01 14.23 15.21
N ASN A 13 1.36 13.12 15.59
CA ASN A 13 0.09 13.12 16.32
C ASN A 13 -1.02 13.91 15.59
N GLY A 14 -0.94 14.00 14.26
CA GLY A 14 -1.91 14.73 13.45
C GLY A 14 -3.18 13.91 13.17
N ASN A 15 -4.19 14.59 12.65
CA ASN A 15 -5.49 13.99 12.30
C ASN A 15 -5.38 12.77 11.36
N CYS A 16 -4.50 12.84 10.35
CA CYS A 16 -4.24 11.69 9.46
C CYS A 16 -3.62 10.49 10.19
N GLU A 17 -2.70 10.74 11.14
CA GLU A 17 -2.06 9.67 11.90
C GLU A 17 -3.07 9.00 12.84
N TYR A 18 -3.93 9.79 13.47
CA TYR A 18 -5.04 9.26 14.27
C TYR A 18 -5.98 8.39 13.42
N LEU A 19 -6.46 8.93 12.29
CA LEU A 19 -7.38 8.23 11.39
C LEU A 19 -6.78 6.91 10.89
N LEU A 20 -5.52 6.93 10.44
CA LEU A 20 -4.81 5.72 10.02
C LEU A 20 -4.67 4.72 11.16
N SER A 21 -4.27 5.17 12.35
CA SER A 21 -4.05 4.29 13.49
C SER A 21 -5.35 3.62 13.95
N ALA A 22 -6.45 4.37 13.97
CA ALA A 22 -7.77 3.83 14.29
C ALA A 22 -8.24 2.81 13.24
N PHE A 23 -8.04 3.11 11.95
CA PHE A 23 -8.38 2.19 10.86
C PHE A 23 -7.54 0.90 10.90
N LEU A 24 -6.23 1.01 11.13
CA LEU A 24 -5.36 -0.17 11.25
C LEU A 24 -5.71 -0.99 12.50
N LYS A 25 -6.04 -0.35 13.62
CA LYS A 25 -6.49 -1.05 14.82
C LYS A 25 -7.75 -1.86 14.56
N GLU A 26 -8.70 -1.34 13.78
CA GLU A 26 -9.86 -2.12 13.35
C GLU A 26 -9.48 -3.28 12.42
N CYS A 27 -8.51 -3.10 11.51
CA CYS A 27 -7.97 -4.21 10.73
C CYS A 27 -7.34 -5.31 11.64
N GLU A 28 -6.71 -4.93 12.76
CA GLU A 28 -6.15 -5.87 13.74
C GLU A 28 -7.23 -6.67 14.46
N THR A 29 -8.35 -6.04 14.86
CA THR A 29 -9.49 -6.75 15.47
C THR A 29 -10.08 -7.79 14.51
N LEU A 30 -9.97 -7.55 13.20
CA LEU A 30 -10.36 -8.45 12.11
C LEU A 30 -9.28 -9.51 11.77
N GLY A 31 -8.21 -9.60 12.57
CA GLY A 31 -7.17 -10.62 12.46
C GLY A 31 -6.04 -10.30 11.47
N ALA A 32 -5.94 -9.07 10.98
CA ALA A 32 -4.81 -8.67 10.15
C ALA A 32 -3.58 -8.31 10.99
N ARG A 33 -2.40 -8.63 10.46
CA ARG A 33 -1.15 -8.00 10.93
C ARG A 33 -1.05 -6.63 10.28
N THR A 34 -0.72 -5.59 11.04
CA THR A 34 -0.55 -4.25 10.47
C THR A 34 0.86 -3.70 10.68
N GLU A 35 1.29 -2.85 9.77
CA GLU A 35 2.49 -2.02 9.93
C GLU A 35 2.26 -0.65 9.31
N THR A 36 2.97 0.36 9.80
CA THR A 36 2.91 1.73 9.27
C THR A 36 4.28 2.19 8.81
N ILE A 37 4.36 2.68 7.57
CA ILE A 37 5.48 3.47 7.06
C ILE A 37 5.13 4.95 7.19
N ARG A 38 6.11 5.73 7.65
CA ARG A 38 6.04 7.19 7.71
C ARG A 38 7.09 7.77 6.78
N PRO A 39 6.79 8.08 5.51
CA PRO A 39 7.79 8.60 4.57
C PRO A 39 8.52 9.84 5.09
N HIS A 40 7.88 10.65 5.94
CA HIS A 40 8.49 11.84 6.54
C HIS A 40 9.62 11.55 7.55
N THR A 41 9.73 10.31 8.05
CA THR A 41 10.80 9.90 8.98
C THR A 41 11.90 9.11 8.29
N LEU A 42 11.79 8.88 6.99
CA LEU A 42 12.71 8.06 6.22
C LEU A 42 13.53 8.94 5.27
N ASP A 43 14.76 8.53 5.01
CA ASP A 43 15.56 9.06 3.92
C ASP A 43 15.09 8.44 2.60
N ILE A 44 14.14 9.12 1.95
CA ILE A 44 13.61 8.75 0.65
C ILE A 44 13.74 9.95 -0.29
N GLY A 45 14.59 9.83 -1.29
CA GLY A 45 14.72 10.82 -2.34
C GLY A 45 13.56 10.77 -3.34
N PRO A 46 13.27 11.87 -4.06
CA PRO A 46 12.28 11.85 -5.14
C PRO A 46 12.74 10.95 -6.30
N CYS A 47 11.79 10.53 -7.14
CA CYS A 47 12.13 9.89 -8.41
C CYS A 47 12.96 10.86 -9.27
N LYS A 48 14.05 10.36 -9.87
CA LYS A 48 14.97 11.14 -10.72
C LYS A 48 14.85 10.80 -12.21
N GLU A 49 13.78 10.09 -12.60
CA GLU A 49 13.53 9.68 -13.99
C GLU A 49 14.71 8.98 -14.67
N LEU A 50 15.48 8.20 -13.92
CA LEU A 50 16.62 7.46 -14.47
C LEU A 50 16.21 6.37 -15.47
N ILE A 51 14.91 6.02 -15.52
CA ILE A 51 14.28 5.04 -16.44
C ILE A 51 14.83 3.61 -16.31
N VAL A 52 15.82 3.37 -15.44
CA VAL A 52 16.39 2.04 -15.17
C VAL A 52 15.31 1.03 -14.78
N CYS A 53 14.29 1.43 -14.01
CA CYS A 53 13.18 0.54 -13.64
C CYS A 53 12.35 0.05 -14.82
N GLU A 54 12.25 0.83 -15.90
CA GLU A 54 11.53 0.44 -17.12
C GLU A 54 12.31 -0.59 -17.95
N LYS A 55 13.64 -0.61 -17.81
CA LYS A 55 14.54 -1.52 -18.55
C LYS A 55 14.91 -2.76 -17.75
N LYS A 56 15.14 -2.61 -16.44
CA LYS A 56 15.70 -3.65 -15.56
C LYS A 56 14.76 -4.07 -14.43
N GLY A 57 13.67 -3.34 -14.19
CA GLY A 57 12.66 -3.73 -13.19
C GLY A 57 13.02 -3.42 -11.74
N PHE A 58 14.06 -2.63 -11.49
CA PHE A 58 14.43 -2.13 -10.16
C PHE A 58 14.80 -0.64 -10.19
N CYS A 59 14.73 0.03 -9.04
CA CYS A 59 15.19 1.42 -8.89
C CYS A 59 16.67 1.44 -8.47
N PRO A 60 17.56 2.17 -9.16
CA PRO A 60 18.99 2.21 -8.82
C PRO A 60 19.31 3.20 -7.69
N ILE A 61 18.34 3.99 -7.21
CA ILE A 61 18.52 4.90 -6.09
C ILE A 61 18.58 4.05 -4.81
N ARG A 62 19.73 4.08 -4.13
CA ARG A 62 19.97 3.37 -2.86
C ARG A 62 19.61 4.26 -1.70
N ASP A 63 18.43 4.05 -1.14
CA ASP A 63 17.91 4.70 0.05
C ASP A 63 16.86 3.80 0.74
N GLU A 64 16.19 4.28 1.77
CA GLU A 64 15.30 3.46 2.60
C GLU A 64 14.04 2.98 1.85
N MET A 65 13.76 3.50 0.65
CA MET A 65 12.63 3.08 -0.17
C MET A 65 12.71 1.60 -0.57
N GLU A 66 13.92 1.05 -0.77
CA GLU A 66 14.07 -0.34 -1.21
C GLU A 66 13.58 -1.33 -0.14
N ASP A 67 14.14 -1.21 1.07
CA ASP A 67 13.89 -2.16 2.15
C ASP A 67 12.61 -1.87 2.93
N LEU A 68 12.27 -0.59 3.14
CA LEU A 68 11.12 -0.19 3.93
C LEU A 68 9.90 0.14 3.07
N GLY A 69 10.09 0.58 1.83
CA GLY A 69 8.99 0.91 0.90
C GLY A 69 8.58 -0.28 0.03
N TYR A 70 9.38 -0.58 -1.00
CA TYR A 70 9.04 -1.55 -2.04
C TYR A 70 8.79 -2.95 -1.50
N ARG A 71 9.62 -3.42 -0.56
CA ARG A 71 9.45 -4.75 0.05
C ARG A 71 8.12 -4.87 0.79
N LYS A 72 7.79 -3.89 1.63
CA LYS A 72 6.53 -3.88 2.39
C LYS A 72 5.33 -3.77 1.46
N VAL A 73 5.40 -2.88 0.46
CA VAL A 73 4.34 -2.74 -0.55
C VAL A 73 4.08 -4.08 -1.23
N LYS A 74 5.11 -4.83 -1.67
CA LYS A 74 4.98 -6.16 -2.31
C LYS A 74 4.37 -7.23 -1.40
N GLN A 75 4.66 -7.19 -0.11
CA GLN A 75 4.16 -8.18 0.86
C GLN A 75 2.71 -7.92 1.28
N ALA A 76 2.23 -6.68 1.17
CA ALA A 76 0.93 -6.28 1.68
C ALA A 76 -0.23 -6.88 0.84
N ASP A 77 -1.21 -7.46 1.54
CA ASP A 77 -2.50 -7.84 0.95
C ASP A 77 -3.41 -6.62 0.80
N ALA A 78 -3.30 -5.65 1.71
CA ALA A 78 -3.95 -4.35 1.59
C ALA A 78 -3.00 -3.18 1.88
N VAL A 79 -3.13 -2.09 1.15
CA VAL A 79 -2.33 -0.87 1.29
C VAL A 79 -3.25 0.32 1.54
N ILE A 80 -3.10 0.95 2.71
CA ILE A 80 -3.88 2.12 3.12
C ILE A 80 -3.02 3.37 2.93
N LEU A 81 -3.46 4.32 2.12
CA LEU A 81 -2.80 5.62 2.01
C LEU A 81 -3.54 6.63 2.88
N ALA A 82 -2.88 7.17 3.91
CA ALA A 82 -3.42 8.25 4.72
C ALA A 82 -2.70 9.57 4.44
N THR A 83 -3.40 10.58 3.91
CA THR A 83 -2.76 11.84 3.51
C THR A 83 -3.68 13.04 3.74
N PRO A 84 -3.14 14.19 4.22
CA PRO A 84 -3.89 15.43 4.19
C PRO A 84 -3.98 15.94 2.75
N VAL A 85 -4.98 16.78 2.48
CA VAL A 85 -5.06 17.54 1.24
C VAL A 85 -4.15 18.76 1.32
N PHE A 86 -3.06 18.76 0.56
CA PHE A 86 -2.19 19.92 0.37
C PHE A 86 -2.34 20.41 -1.08
N PHE A 87 -2.90 21.61 -1.26
CA PHE A 87 -3.15 22.21 -2.58
C PHE A 87 -3.87 21.25 -3.56
N TYR A 88 -4.97 20.62 -3.12
CA TYR A 88 -5.74 19.61 -3.88
C TYR A 88 -5.00 18.30 -4.20
N GLY A 89 -3.73 18.19 -3.82
CA GLY A 89 -2.94 16.98 -3.93
C GLY A 89 -2.72 16.29 -2.59
N VAL A 90 -2.05 15.15 -2.67
CA VAL A 90 -1.47 14.48 -1.50
C VAL A 90 -0.35 15.33 -0.90
N SER A 91 0.09 15.06 0.32
CA SER A 91 1.26 15.72 0.87
C SER A 91 2.53 15.43 0.05
N ALA A 92 3.53 16.32 0.12
CA ALA A 92 4.82 16.09 -0.55
C ALA A 92 5.49 14.78 -0.09
N GLN A 93 5.34 14.42 1.19
CA GLN A 93 5.89 13.20 1.78
C GLN A 93 5.22 11.95 1.22
N ALA A 94 3.89 11.96 1.08
CA ALA A 94 3.16 10.90 0.39
C ALA A 94 3.56 10.84 -1.10
N LYS A 95 3.69 12.01 -1.75
CA LYS A 95 3.99 12.11 -3.17
C LYS A 95 5.36 11.54 -3.51
N VAL A 96 6.39 11.80 -2.70
CA VAL A 96 7.72 11.18 -2.87
C VAL A 96 7.63 9.65 -2.87
N PHE A 97 6.87 9.06 -1.92
CA PHE A 97 6.67 7.61 -1.86
C PHE A 97 5.93 7.09 -3.10
N ILE A 98 4.86 7.77 -3.50
CA ILE A 98 4.05 7.42 -4.69
C ILE A 98 4.90 7.50 -5.96
N ASP A 99 5.67 8.57 -6.15
CA ASP A 99 6.49 8.77 -7.35
C ASP A 99 7.61 7.74 -7.45
N ARG A 100 8.16 7.33 -6.31
CA ARG A 100 9.12 6.23 -6.27
C ARG A 100 8.48 4.89 -6.61
N CYS A 101 7.16 4.74 -6.54
CA CYS A 101 6.44 3.57 -7.06
C CYS A 101 6.35 3.52 -8.59
N GLN A 102 6.94 4.49 -9.32
CA GLN A 102 7.24 4.36 -10.75
C GLN A 102 7.99 3.05 -11.08
N MET A 103 8.74 2.50 -10.12
CA MET A 103 9.35 1.17 -10.26
C MET A 103 8.32 0.08 -10.53
N PHE A 104 7.19 0.05 -9.82
CA PHE A 104 6.11 -0.91 -10.06
C PHE A 104 5.41 -0.67 -11.39
N TRP A 105 5.17 0.61 -11.72
CA TRP A 105 4.61 0.99 -13.01
C TRP A 105 5.47 0.49 -14.19
N GLY A 106 6.79 0.71 -14.14
CA GLY A 106 7.73 0.24 -15.17
C GLY A 106 7.71 -1.28 -15.30
N ARG A 107 7.67 -2.00 -14.17
CA ARG A 107 7.52 -3.47 -14.18
C ARG A 107 6.21 -3.91 -14.85
N LYS A 108 5.09 -3.27 -14.53
CA LYS A 108 3.76 -3.60 -15.04
C LYS A 108 3.61 -3.28 -16.53
N TYR A 109 3.93 -2.05 -16.94
CA TYR A 109 3.58 -1.55 -18.26
C TYR A 109 4.70 -1.65 -19.30
N LYS A 110 5.96 -1.49 -18.89
CA LYS A 110 7.11 -1.55 -19.80
C LYS A 110 7.63 -2.98 -19.92
N LEU A 111 7.82 -3.66 -18.79
CA LEU A 111 8.31 -5.05 -18.75
C LEU A 111 7.20 -6.09 -18.81
N ARG A 112 5.92 -5.68 -18.75
CA ARG A 112 4.74 -6.57 -18.80
C ARG A 112 4.77 -7.68 -17.74
N LEU A 113 5.43 -7.42 -16.61
CA LEU A 113 5.46 -8.33 -15.48
C LEU A 113 4.11 -8.28 -14.77
N LYS A 114 3.54 -9.47 -14.54
CA LYS A 114 2.29 -9.61 -13.80
C LYS A 114 2.59 -9.92 -12.35
N ASP A 115 2.06 -9.10 -11.45
CA ASP A 115 2.09 -9.42 -10.03
C ASP A 115 1.14 -10.62 -9.77
N PRO A 116 1.63 -11.73 -9.20
CA PRO A 116 0.79 -12.90 -8.92
C PRO A 116 -0.29 -12.60 -7.87
N ASP A 117 -0.07 -11.61 -6.99
CA ASP A 117 -1.01 -11.22 -5.93
C ASP A 117 -2.02 -10.15 -6.39
N ARG A 118 -1.97 -9.69 -7.65
CA ARG A 118 -2.84 -8.60 -8.14
C ARG A 118 -4.34 -8.82 -7.96
N HIS A 119 -4.81 -10.06 -7.91
CA HIS A 119 -6.24 -10.40 -7.77
C HIS A 119 -6.76 -10.34 -6.33
N GLN A 120 -5.86 -10.25 -5.36
CA GLN A 120 -6.22 -10.16 -3.93
C GLN A 120 -5.82 -8.81 -3.32
N ARG A 121 -5.01 -8.00 -3.99
CA ARG A 121 -4.51 -6.74 -3.45
C ARG A 121 -5.60 -5.69 -3.35
N ARG A 122 -5.75 -5.09 -2.17
CA ARG A 122 -6.76 -4.05 -1.91
C ARG A 122 -6.12 -2.72 -1.50
N GLY A 123 -6.65 -1.62 -2.01
CA GLY A 123 -6.19 -0.27 -1.73
C GLY A 123 -7.29 0.57 -1.10
N PHE A 124 -6.97 1.41 -0.12
CA PHE A 124 -7.94 2.27 0.54
C PHE A 124 -7.35 3.65 0.89
N LEU A 125 -8.08 4.72 0.61
CA LEU A 125 -7.65 6.08 0.89
C LEU A 125 -8.26 6.61 2.18
N LEU A 126 -7.45 7.22 3.04
CA LEU A 126 -7.87 8.01 4.18
C LEU A 126 -7.38 9.45 3.95
N SER A 127 -8.29 10.42 3.89
CA SER A 127 -7.88 11.81 3.69
C SER A 127 -8.63 12.80 4.55
N VAL A 128 -7.93 13.85 4.97
CA VAL A 128 -8.53 14.95 5.74
C VAL A 128 -8.13 16.28 5.13
N ALA A 129 -8.98 17.28 5.28
CA ALA A 129 -8.74 18.61 4.76
C ALA A 129 -9.35 19.69 5.66
N ALA A 130 -8.69 20.84 5.73
CA ALA A 130 -9.14 21.96 6.55
C ALA A 130 -10.35 22.70 5.95
N SER A 131 -10.35 22.93 4.64
CA SER A 131 -11.42 23.69 3.98
C SER A 131 -12.65 22.83 3.69
N ALA A 132 -13.73 23.43 3.18
CA ALA A 132 -14.98 22.76 2.80
C ALA A 132 -15.28 22.87 1.29
N GLY A 133 -14.25 22.90 0.45
CA GLY A 133 -14.41 23.01 -1.00
C GLY A 133 -15.14 21.82 -1.61
N LYS A 134 -15.99 22.06 -2.63
CA LYS A 134 -16.80 21.02 -3.29
C LYS A 134 -15.98 19.89 -3.93
N ARG A 135 -14.75 20.21 -4.38
CA ARG A 135 -13.88 19.31 -5.15
C ARG A 135 -12.59 18.94 -4.40
N LEU A 136 -12.61 19.13 -3.08
CA LEU A 136 -11.41 19.15 -2.25
C LEU A 136 -10.56 17.88 -2.32
N PHE A 137 -11.21 16.73 -2.49
CA PHE A 137 -10.56 15.42 -2.54
C PHE A 137 -10.35 14.87 -3.95
N GLU A 138 -10.84 15.54 -5.01
CA GLU A 138 -10.77 15.00 -6.38
C GLU A 138 -9.32 14.74 -6.83
N GLY A 139 -8.42 15.70 -6.59
CA GLY A 139 -7.02 15.54 -6.98
C GLY A 139 -6.29 14.44 -6.19
N VAL A 140 -6.63 14.29 -4.90
CA VAL A 140 -6.13 13.19 -4.05
C VAL A 140 -6.66 11.84 -4.54
N ASP A 141 -7.95 11.74 -4.83
CA ASP A 141 -8.59 10.50 -5.31
C ASP A 141 -7.99 10.05 -6.64
N LEU A 142 -7.85 10.97 -7.61
CA LEU A 142 -7.24 10.67 -8.92
C LEU A 142 -5.79 10.19 -8.78
N THR A 143 -4.99 10.90 -7.96
CA THR A 143 -3.60 10.50 -7.69
C THR A 143 -3.54 9.12 -7.06
N THR A 144 -4.44 8.84 -6.12
CA THR A 144 -4.48 7.58 -5.36
C THR A 144 -4.91 6.40 -6.22
N ARG A 145 -5.92 6.58 -7.10
CA ARG A 145 -6.33 5.56 -8.07
C ARG A 145 -5.18 5.15 -8.98
N TYR A 146 -4.43 6.12 -9.50
CA TYR A 146 -3.29 5.83 -10.37
C TYR A 146 -2.12 5.18 -9.62
N PHE A 147 -1.87 5.61 -8.38
CA PHE A 147 -0.92 4.94 -7.49
C PHE A 147 -1.28 3.46 -7.30
N TYR A 148 -2.53 3.14 -6.97
CA TYR A 148 -2.96 1.76 -6.77
C TYR A 148 -2.89 0.92 -8.04
N ASP A 149 -3.25 1.51 -9.19
CA ASP A 149 -3.07 0.85 -10.49
C ASP A 149 -1.59 0.48 -10.74
N ALA A 150 -0.67 1.40 -10.50
CA ALA A 150 0.76 1.20 -10.69
C ALA A 150 1.30 0.03 -9.84
N ILE A 151 0.80 -0.13 -8.61
CA ILE A 151 1.17 -1.21 -7.69
C ILE A 151 0.26 -2.45 -7.79
N SER A 152 -0.50 -2.59 -8.87
CA SER A 152 -1.38 -3.74 -9.14
C SER A 152 -2.35 -4.05 -7.99
N THR A 153 -3.01 -3.00 -7.48
CA THR A 153 -3.88 -3.04 -6.31
C THR A 153 -5.25 -2.47 -6.66
N ASP A 154 -6.33 -3.15 -6.27
CA ASP A 154 -7.70 -2.69 -6.53
C ASP A 154 -8.11 -1.60 -5.55
N TYR A 155 -8.51 -0.43 -6.06
CA TYR A 155 -9.00 0.66 -5.22
C TYR A 155 -10.40 0.34 -4.69
N SER A 156 -10.47 0.06 -3.39
CA SER A 156 -11.67 -0.47 -2.71
C SER A 156 -12.54 0.63 -2.10
N GLY A 157 -12.03 1.85 -1.93
CA GLY A 157 -12.81 2.97 -1.42
C GLY A 157 -11.96 4.04 -0.72
N SER A 158 -12.66 4.99 -0.12
CA SER A 158 -12.04 6.07 0.65
C SER A 158 -12.90 6.53 1.82
N LEU A 159 -12.23 7.07 2.85
CA LEU A 159 -12.85 7.93 3.85
C LEU A 159 -12.21 9.32 3.77
N THR A 160 -13.04 10.33 3.57
CA THR A 160 -12.60 11.71 3.38
C THR A 160 -13.36 12.67 4.27
N TYR A 161 -12.66 13.42 5.10
CA TYR A 161 -13.26 14.35 6.08
C TYR A 161 -12.79 15.78 5.85
N ASN A 162 -13.72 16.71 5.66
CA ASN A 162 -13.44 18.13 5.51
C ASN A 162 -13.65 18.87 6.85
N LYS A 163 -13.26 20.15 6.93
CA LYS A 163 -13.32 20.94 8.18
C LYS A 163 -12.52 20.31 9.33
N VAL A 164 -11.35 19.76 9.02
CA VAL A 164 -10.40 19.18 9.98
C VAL A 164 -9.15 20.07 9.98
N GLU A 165 -9.10 21.06 10.86
CA GLU A 165 -8.07 22.12 10.85
C GLU A 165 -7.12 22.01 12.05
N GLY A 166 -7.69 22.04 13.25
CA GLY A 166 -7.03 21.88 14.53
C GLY A 166 -6.59 20.44 14.81
N ALA A 167 -5.67 20.30 15.76
CA ALA A 167 -5.21 18.98 16.18
C ALA A 167 -6.31 18.27 16.98
N GLY A 168 -6.77 17.12 16.49
CA GLY A 168 -7.81 16.32 17.15
C GLY A 168 -9.19 16.45 16.52
N ASP A 169 -9.45 17.47 15.69
CA ASP A 169 -10.74 17.73 15.04
C ASP A 169 -11.33 16.52 14.30
N ILE A 170 -10.48 15.60 13.84
CA ILE A 170 -10.95 14.37 13.20
C ILE A 170 -11.87 13.57 14.12
N LYS A 171 -11.64 13.59 15.44
CA LYS A 171 -12.42 12.84 16.44
C LYS A 171 -13.85 13.33 16.57
N ASP A 172 -14.09 14.59 16.21
CA ASP A 172 -15.39 15.22 16.28
C ASP A 172 -16.20 15.01 14.99
N GLN A 173 -15.63 14.34 13.99
CA GLN A 173 -16.33 14.03 12.75
C GLN A 173 -17.47 13.05 13.00
N PRO A 174 -18.68 13.32 12.46
CA PRO A 174 -19.84 12.48 12.67
C PRO A 174 -19.60 11.09 12.06
N ASN A 175 -20.07 10.05 12.76
CA ASN A 175 -19.99 8.64 12.33
C ASN A 175 -18.59 8.06 12.12
N LEU A 176 -17.52 8.76 12.50
CA LEU A 176 -16.14 8.33 12.27
C LEU A 176 -15.89 6.85 12.61
N ASP A 177 -16.26 6.42 13.82
CA ASP A 177 -16.03 5.04 14.25
C ASP A 177 -16.86 4.02 13.46
N ALA A 178 -18.07 4.38 13.06
CA ALA A 178 -18.93 3.51 12.26
C ALA A 178 -18.38 3.37 10.82
N ASP A 179 -17.93 4.49 10.23
CA ASP A 179 -17.30 4.53 8.91
C ASP A 179 -16.03 3.66 8.89
N ILE A 180 -15.18 3.80 9.90
CA ILE A 180 -13.96 2.99 10.05
C ILE A 180 -14.30 1.49 10.14
N ARG A 181 -15.24 1.11 11.03
CA ARG A 181 -15.64 -0.29 11.19
C ARG A 181 -16.19 -0.91 9.91
N SER A 182 -17.13 -0.22 9.24
CA SER A 182 -17.71 -0.70 8.00
C SER A 182 -16.65 -0.84 6.92
N SER A 183 -15.84 0.21 6.72
CA SER A 183 -14.84 0.25 5.66
C SER A 183 -13.72 -0.78 5.84
N ALA A 184 -13.25 -0.97 7.08
CA ALA A 184 -12.23 -1.99 7.38
C ALA A 184 -12.79 -3.41 7.18
N THR A 185 -14.05 -3.64 7.57
CA THR A 185 -14.74 -4.92 7.34
C THR A 185 -14.85 -5.21 5.84
N ASP A 186 -15.36 -4.25 5.06
CA ASP A 186 -15.55 -4.40 3.61
C ASP A 186 -14.22 -4.59 2.87
N LEU A 187 -13.18 -3.89 3.31
CA LEU A 187 -11.83 -4.01 2.76
C LEU A 187 -11.27 -5.43 2.92
N LEU A 188 -11.46 -6.03 4.11
CA LEU A 188 -10.86 -7.31 4.48
C LEU A 188 -11.74 -8.52 4.23
N ALA A 189 -13.06 -8.36 4.09
CA ALA A 189 -14.00 -9.46 3.87
C ALA A 189 -13.58 -10.41 2.73
N PRO A 190 -13.09 -9.95 1.56
CA PRO A 190 -12.65 -10.83 0.48
C PRO A 190 -11.38 -11.65 0.81
N LEU A 191 -10.63 -11.23 1.82
CA LEU A 191 -9.36 -11.84 2.23
C LEU A 191 -9.54 -12.86 3.35
N GLN A 192 -10.68 -12.80 4.05
CA GLN A 192 -11.04 -13.70 5.15
C GLN A 192 -11.50 -15.08 4.64
N ASN A 193 -11.36 -16.09 5.50
CA ASN A 193 -11.88 -17.45 5.30
C ASN A 193 -11.44 -18.15 4.01
N ARG A 194 -10.38 -17.68 3.35
CA ARG A 194 -9.81 -18.33 2.17
C ARG A 194 -9.11 -19.63 2.58
N ARG A 195 -9.27 -20.67 1.77
CA ARG A 195 -8.47 -21.90 1.92
C ARG A 195 -7.00 -21.56 1.80
N LYS A 196 -6.16 -22.20 2.61
CA LYS A 196 -4.70 -21.99 2.60
C LYS A 196 -4.01 -23.11 1.83
N LEU A 197 -3.08 -22.74 0.96
CA LEU A 197 -2.19 -23.66 0.27
C LEU A 197 -0.75 -23.31 0.64
N ILE A 198 -0.02 -24.27 1.21
CA ILE A 198 1.35 -24.06 1.67
C ILE A 198 2.29 -24.84 0.76
N PHE A 199 3.25 -24.14 0.17
CA PHE A 199 4.41 -24.74 -0.48
C PHE A 199 5.59 -24.68 0.46
N ALA A 200 6.16 -25.83 0.83
CA ALA A 200 7.38 -25.91 1.62
C ALA A 200 8.43 -26.68 0.84
N SER A 201 9.65 -26.15 0.76
CA SER A 201 10.80 -26.83 0.17
C SER A 201 11.98 -26.81 1.14
N PRO A 202 12.65 -27.94 1.39
CA PRO A 202 13.94 -27.93 2.06
C PRO A 202 15.00 -27.23 1.16
N GLY A 203 15.82 -26.35 1.75
CA GLY A 203 16.94 -25.66 1.08
C GLY A 203 16.62 -24.34 0.36
N ASN A 204 17.67 -23.67 -0.13
CA ASN A 204 17.62 -22.36 -0.84
C ASN A 204 17.09 -22.44 -2.29
N GLY A 205 16.15 -23.35 -2.57
CA GLY A 205 15.55 -23.48 -3.89
C GLY A 205 14.37 -22.52 -4.07
N ALA A 206 14.40 -21.67 -5.10
CA ALA A 206 13.28 -20.80 -5.47
C ALA A 206 12.00 -21.54 -5.95
N ARG A 207 11.98 -22.87 -5.90
CA ARG A 207 10.90 -23.74 -6.39
C ARG A 207 9.57 -23.48 -5.66
N ALA A 208 9.61 -23.33 -4.32
CA ALA A 208 8.42 -23.03 -3.54
C ALA A 208 7.84 -21.65 -3.92
N LEU A 209 8.70 -20.65 -4.16
CA LEU A 209 8.29 -19.32 -4.61
C LEU A 209 7.68 -19.37 -6.02
N GLN A 210 8.28 -20.08 -6.95
CA GLN A 210 7.75 -20.25 -8.31
C GLN A 210 6.39 -20.99 -8.30
N ALA A 211 6.29 -22.11 -7.60
CA ALA A 211 5.05 -22.86 -7.45
C ALA A 211 3.95 -21.99 -6.82
N SER A 212 4.31 -21.19 -5.81
CA SER A 212 3.35 -20.27 -5.18
C SER A 212 2.84 -19.20 -6.15
N ALA A 213 3.70 -18.64 -7.00
CA ALA A 213 3.29 -17.64 -7.98
C ALA A 213 2.33 -18.22 -9.02
N PHE A 214 2.59 -19.45 -9.49
CA PHE A 214 1.70 -20.15 -10.42
C PHE A 214 0.35 -20.48 -9.77
N ALA A 215 0.36 -20.96 -8.53
CA ALA A 215 -0.87 -21.26 -7.80
C ALA A 215 -1.72 -20.01 -7.54
N LYS A 216 -1.11 -18.87 -7.19
CA LYS A 216 -1.78 -17.57 -7.01
C LYS A 216 -2.48 -17.13 -8.29
N GLU A 217 -1.77 -17.21 -9.42
CA GLU A 217 -2.32 -16.87 -10.73
C GLU A 217 -3.52 -17.77 -11.10
N ALA A 218 -3.41 -19.08 -10.91
CA ALA A 218 -4.50 -20.02 -11.19
C ALA A 218 -5.70 -19.84 -10.25
N ALA A 219 -5.44 -19.54 -8.97
CA ALA A 219 -6.48 -19.33 -7.97
C ALA A 219 -7.23 -18.00 -8.15
N LYS A 220 -6.62 -16.98 -8.78
CA LYS A 220 -7.18 -15.63 -8.94
C LYS A 220 -7.71 -15.07 -7.61
N GLY A 221 -6.88 -15.12 -6.58
CA GLY A 221 -7.21 -14.59 -5.24
C GLY A 221 -8.11 -15.48 -4.37
N ARG A 222 -8.69 -16.57 -4.89
CA ARG A 222 -9.62 -17.47 -4.14
C ARG A 222 -8.95 -18.33 -3.05
N ILE A 223 -7.64 -18.48 -3.09
CA ILE A 223 -6.84 -19.31 -2.16
C ILE A 223 -5.70 -18.44 -1.65
N GLU A 224 -5.48 -18.45 -0.34
CA GLU A 224 -4.28 -17.85 0.27
C GLU A 224 -3.10 -18.80 0.07
N VAL A 225 -2.07 -18.36 -0.65
CA VAL A 225 -0.89 -19.19 -0.95
C VAL A 225 0.30 -18.69 -0.15
N ILE A 226 0.88 -19.58 0.64
CA ILE A 226 2.04 -19.31 1.50
C ILE A 226 3.21 -20.17 1.00
N ALA A 227 4.41 -19.59 0.94
CA ALA A 227 5.61 -20.29 0.50
C ALA A 227 6.71 -20.19 1.54
N PHE A 228 7.33 -21.33 1.85
CA PHE A 228 8.51 -21.45 2.68
C PHE A 228 9.63 -22.09 1.84
N GLY A 229 10.74 -21.37 1.69
CA GLY A 229 11.92 -21.76 0.92
C GLY A 229 12.89 -20.60 0.89
N GLY A 230 14.19 -20.88 0.73
CA GLY A 230 15.19 -19.81 0.74
C GLY A 230 15.05 -18.82 -0.43
N ALA A 231 15.68 -17.66 -0.28
CA ALA A 231 15.72 -16.65 -1.34
C ALA A 231 16.29 -17.25 -2.64
N PRO A 232 15.84 -16.79 -3.82
CA PRO A 232 16.51 -17.16 -5.05
C PRO A 232 18.02 -16.89 -4.92
N PRO A 233 18.89 -17.77 -5.43
CA PRO A 233 20.33 -17.56 -5.39
C PRO A 233 20.64 -16.17 -5.97
N GLN A 234 21.39 -15.37 -5.23
CA GLN A 234 21.83 -14.07 -5.74
C GLN A 234 22.68 -14.33 -6.99
N VAL A 235 22.35 -13.63 -8.08
CA VAL A 235 23.22 -13.62 -9.25
C VAL A 235 24.52 -12.96 -8.78
N PRO A 236 25.69 -13.61 -8.90
CA PRO A 236 26.96 -12.99 -8.55
C PRO A 236 27.10 -11.66 -9.30
N ASP A 237 27.60 -10.63 -8.62
CA ASP A 237 28.01 -9.39 -9.29
C ASP A 237 29.14 -9.73 -10.28
N THR A 238 28.78 -9.93 -11.55
CA THR A 238 29.71 -10.05 -12.69
C THR A 238 29.84 -8.72 -13.40
#